data_AF-A0A1F3ZVD2-F1
#
_entry.id   AF-A0A1F3ZVD2-F1
#
_cell.length_a   1.000
_cell.length_b   1.000
_cell.length_c   1.000
_cell.angle_alpha   90.00
_cell.angle_beta   90.00
_cell.angle_gamma   90.00
#
_symmetry.space_group_name_H-M   'P 1'
#
loop_
_entity.id
_entity.type
_entity.pdbx_description
1 polymer ?
#
loop_
_entity_poly.entity_id
_entity_poly.type
_entity_poly.pdbx_seq_one_letter_code
_entity_poly.pdbx_strand_id
1 'polypeptide(L)'
;MLDADETNHDWVMAQISRLRPPLLTCEAVLSEAAFLLARAGANPGVVPQLVERGFITVAKLFDEDASAVTTLMIRYRNVPMSLADACLLRLVERTRNATLFTLDSDFRIYRQKGRRVVPLLSP
;
A
#
# COMPACT_ATOMS: atom_id res chain seq x y z
N MET A 1 -10.79 8.59 -9.21
CA MET A 1 -10.21 7.55 -8.33
C MET A 1 -10.21 6.25 -9.11
N LEU A 2 -9.25 5.37 -8.82
CA LEU A 2 -8.52 4.55 -9.79
C LEU A 2 -9.32 3.46 -10.55
N ASP A 3 -10.49 3.06 -10.07
CA ASP A 3 -11.47 2.27 -10.83
C ASP A 3 -12.88 2.68 -10.37
N ALA A 4 -13.78 2.96 -11.31
CA ALA A 4 -15.17 3.34 -11.00
C ALA A 4 -16.05 2.12 -10.77
N ASP A 5 -15.62 0.94 -11.24
CA ASP A 5 -16.35 -0.32 -11.13
C ASP A 5 -15.92 -1.14 -9.89
N GLU A 6 -14.97 -0.63 -9.11
CA GLU A 6 -14.58 -1.21 -7.82
C GLU A 6 -15.75 -1.16 -6.84
N THR A 7 -16.15 -2.31 -6.29
CA THR A 7 -17.30 -2.43 -5.38
C THR A 7 -17.14 -1.55 -4.13
N ASN A 8 -15.91 -1.23 -3.75
CA ASN A 8 -15.61 -0.37 -2.62
C ASN A 8 -15.38 1.10 -3.00
N HIS A 9 -15.68 1.53 -4.23
CA HIS A 9 -15.40 2.89 -4.71
C HIS A 9 -15.95 3.97 -3.76
N ASP A 10 -17.23 3.89 -3.41
CA ASP A 10 -17.88 4.87 -2.53
C ASP A 10 -17.24 4.90 -1.14
N TRP A 11 -16.85 3.73 -0.61
CA TRP A 11 -16.18 3.63 0.67
C TRP A 11 -14.79 4.28 0.62
N VAL A 12 -14.01 3.99 -0.43
CA VAL A 12 -12.67 4.58 -0.61
C VAL A 12 -12.77 6.09 -0.80
N MET A 13 -13.74 6.60 -1.58
CA MET A 13 -13.99 8.04 -1.74
C MET A 13 -14.34 8.70 -0.41
N ALA A 14 -15.21 8.07 0.38
CA ALA A 14 -15.56 8.55 1.72
C ALA A 14 -14.34 8.59 2.66
N GLN A 15 -13.46 7.58 2.63
CA GLN A 15 -12.24 7.60 3.43
C GLN A 15 -11.25 8.66 2.95
N ILE A 16 -11.01 8.77 1.65
CA ILE A 16 -10.10 9.76 1.07
C ILE A 16 -10.50 11.18 1.49
N SER A 17 -11.79 11.49 1.52
CA SER A 17 -12.29 12.80 1.96
C SER A 17 -11.95 13.14 3.42
N ARG A 18 -11.67 12.13 4.25
CA ARG A 18 -11.36 12.25 5.69
C ARG A 18 -9.87 12.13 5.99
N LEU A 19 -9.13 11.46 5.11
CA LEU A 19 -7.69 11.31 5.23
C LEU A 19 -6.99 12.66 5.04
N ARG A 20 -5.86 12.83 5.72
CA ARG A 20 -5.03 14.04 5.61
C ARG A 20 -3.81 13.73 4.74
N PRO A 21 -3.72 14.28 3.52
CA PRO A 21 -2.53 14.17 2.70
C PRO A 21 -1.32 14.87 3.34
N PRO A 22 -0.09 14.48 2.97
CA PRO A 22 0.21 13.41 2.02
C PRO A 22 0.09 12.01 2.64
N LEU A 23 -0.44 11.06 1.86
CA LEU A 23 -0.38 9.64 2.20
C LEU A 23 1.01 9.08 1.89
N LEU A 24 1.57 8.28 2.79
CA LEU A 24 2.91 7.71 2.63
C LEU A 24 2.83 6.34 1.94
N THR A 25 3.65 6.14 0.90
CA THR A 25 3.82 4.85 0.21
C THR A 25 5.26 4.66 -0.25
N CYS A 26 5.56 3.68 -1.10
CA CYS A 26 6.88 3.47 -1.71
C CYS A 26 6.77 3.14 -3.21
N GLU A 27 7.92 3.12 -3.90
CA GLU A 27 8.01 2.95 -5.35
C GLU A 27 7.41 1.63 -5.84
N ALA A 28 7.58 0.53 -5.08
CA ALA A 28 7.00 -0.77 -5.42
C ALA A 28 5.46 -0.72 -5.52
N VAL A 29 4.80 0.02 -4.61
CA VAL A 29 3.35 0.18 -4.61
C VAL A 29 2.90 1.06 -5.77
N LEU A 30 3.65 2.11 -6.11
CA LEU A 30 3.34 2.93 -7.28
C LEU A 30 3.44 2.12 -8.58
N SER A 31 4.46 1.29 -8.69
CA SER A 31 4.66 0.40 -9.84
C SER A 31 3.51 -0.59 -9.98
N GLU A 32 3.13 -1.28 -8.89
CA GLU A 32 2.02 -2.23 -8.89
C GLU A 32 0.69 -1.55 -9.18
N ALA A 33 0.41 -0.40 -8.56
CA ALA A 33 -0.82 0.36 -8.81
C ALA A 33 -0.93 0.77 -10.28
N ALA A 34 0.14 1.30 -10.89
CA ALA A 34 0.15 1.66 -12.30
C ALA A 34 -0.07 0.43 -13.20
N PHE A 35 0.56 -0.70 -12.88
CA PHE A 35 0.38 -1.95 -13.62
C PHE A 35 -1.05 -2.47 -13.55
N LEU A 36 -1.65 -2.50 -12.35
CA LEU A 36 -3.02 -2.94 -12.13
C LEU A 36 -4.03 -2.07 -12.87
N LEU A 37 -3.83 -0.75 -12.86
CA LEU A 37 -4.66 0.20 -13.61
C LEU A 37 -4.62 -0.05 -15.11
N ALA A 38 -3.42 -0.18 -15.67
CA ALA A 38 -3.25 -0.48 -17.08
C ALA A 38 -3.93 -1.81 -17.45
N ARG A 39 -3.80 -2.84 -16.59
CA ARG A 39 -4.44 -4.14 -16.78
C ARG A 39 -5.97 -4.05 -16.72
N ALA A 40 -6.52 -3.14 -15.92
CA ALA A 40 -7.95 -2.86 -15.85
C ALA A 40 -8.46 -1.95 -16.99
N GLY A 41 -7.59 -1.53 -17.93
CA GLY A 41 -7.95 -0.61 -19.02
C GLY A 41 -8.05 0.86 -18.60
N ALA A 42 -7.64 1.20 -17.37
CA ALA A 42 -7.59 2.56 -16.86
C ALA A 42 -6.25 3.24 -17.15
N ASN A 43 -6.19 4.57 -16.97
CA ASN A 43 -4.98 5.36 -17.23
C ASN A 43 -3.95 5.21 -16.07
N PRO A 44 -2.79 4.54 -16.28
CA PRO A 44 -1.77 4.40 -15.25
C PRO A 44 -1.12 5.73 -14.86
N GLY A 45 -1.19 6.75 -15.73
CA GLY A 45 -0.65 8.09 -15.50
C GLY A 45 -1.27 8.83 -14.32
N VAL A 46 -2.41 8.36 -13.79
CA VAL A 46 -3.00 8.93 -12.56
C VAL A 46 -2.10 8.71 -11.35
N VAL A 47 -1.33 7.61 -11.30
CA VAL A 47 -0.44 7.31 -10.16
C VAL A 47 0.65 8.38 -9.97
N PRO A 48 1.49 8.71 -10.96
CA PRO A 48 2.47 9.79 -10.81
C PRO A 48 1.82 11.17 -10.61
N GLN A 49 0.62 11.43 -11.18
CA GLN A 49 -0.11 12.68 -10.94
C GLN A 49 -0.50 12.86 -9.46
N LEU A 50 -0.79 11.78 -8.72
CA LEU A 50 -1.08 11.86 -7.29
C LEU A 50 0.15 12.29 -6.48
N VAL A 51 1.35 11.88 -6.92
CA VAL A 51 2.63 12.30 -6.32
C VAL A 51 2.91 13.76 -6.66
N GLU A 52 2.79 14.14 -7.94
CA GLU A 52 3.01 15.52 -8.42
C GLU A 52 2.11 16.53 -7.69
N ARG A 53 0.85 16.16 -7.44
CA ARG A 53 -0.13 16.99 -6.71
C ARG A 53 0.04 16.98 -5.19
N GLY A 54 1.04 16.25 -4.66
CA GLY A 54 1.31 16.16 -3.22
C GLY A 54 0.28 15.34 -2.44
N PHE A 55 -0.59 14.58 -3.11
CA PHE A 55 -1.53 13.69 -2.43
C PHE A 55 -0.82 12.47 -1.82
N ILE A 56 0.24 12.01 -2.50
CA ILE A 56 1.09 10.89 -2.07
C ILE A 56 2.53 11.39 -1.91
N THR A 57 3.19 10.95 -0.83
CA THR A 57 4.64 11.04 -0.64
C THR A 57 5.26 9.65 -0.72
N VAL A 58 6.41 9.55 -1.38
CA VAL A 58 7.11 8.28 -1.62
C VAL A 58 8.30 8.17 -0.67
N ALA A 59 8.29 7.15 0.17
CA ALA A 59 9.39 6.80 1.06
C ALA A 59 10.43 5.96 0.29
N LYS A 60 11.70 6.36 0.40
CA LYS A 60 12.82 5.51 0.01
C LYS A 60 12.95 4.37 1.01
N LEU A 61 12.75 3.14 0.54
CA LEU A 61 12.69 1.97 1.41
C LEU A 61 13.83 0.98 1.16
N PHE A 62 14.06 0.59 -0.10
CA PHE A 62 14.87 -0.58 -0.42
C PHE A 62 16.33 -0.49 -0.01
N ASP A 63 16.95 0.69 -0.18
CA ASP A 63 18.37 0.88 0.12
C ASP A 63 18.71 0.50 1.58
N GLU A 64 17.77 0.71 2.50
CA GLU A 64 17.96 0.44 3.94
C GLU A 64 17.28 -0.85 4.40
N ASP A 65 16.19 -1.27 3.76
CA ASP A 65 15.30 -2.32 4.26
C ASP A 65 15.26 -3.60 3.44
N ALA A 66 16.08 -3.75 2.38
CA ALA A 66 16.05 -4.93 1.53
C ALA A 66 16.07 -6.24 2.34
N SER A 67 16.93 -6.37 3.35
CA SER A 67 17.00 -7.56 4.21
C SER A 67 15.71 -7.80 5.02
N ALA A 68 15.09 -6.73 5.54
CA ALA A 68 13.83 -6.84 6.27
C ALA A 68 12.67 -7.24 5.34
N VAL A 69 12.62 -6.64 4.14
CA VAL A 69 11.65 -6.99 3.08
C VAL A 69 11.81 -8.46 2.67
N THR A 70 13.05 -8.91 2.42
CA THR A 70 13.33 -10.32 2.13
C THR A 70 12.85 -11.25 3.25
N THR A 71 13.08 -10.88 4.51
CA THR A 71 12.62 -11.67 5.65
C THR A 71 11.10 -11.78 5.70
N LEU A 72 10.38 -10.69 5.40
CA LEU A 72 8.91 -10.71 5.31
C LEU A 72 8.43 -11.64 4.19
N MET A 73 9.02 -11.54 3.00
CA MET A 73 8.65 -12.39 1.86
C MET A 73 8.92 -13.88 2.14
N ILE A 74 10.04 -14.22 2.78
CA ILE A 74 10.33 -15.60 3.19
C ILE A 74 9.30 -16.09 4.21
N ARG A 75 8.97 -15.25 5.20
CA ARG A 75 8.02 -15.58 6.26
C ARG A 75 6.62 -15.87 5.73
N TYR A 76 6.15 -15.08 4.78
CA TYR A 76 4.80 -15.19 4.21
C TYR A 76 4.76 -15.96 2.89
N ARG A 77 5.83 -16.69 2.51
CA ARG A 77 5.91 -17.45 1.24
C ARG A 77 4.77 -18.45 0.97
N ASN A 78 4.04 -18.85 2.00
CA ASN A 78 2.94 -19.81 1.93
C ASN A 78 1.56 -19.14 1.80
N VAL A 79 1.50 -17.81 1.82
CA VAL A 79 0.31 -17.01 1.51
C VAL A 79 0.67 -16.03 0.39
N PRO A 80 -0.30 -15.41 -0.30
CA PRO A 80 0.04 -14.32 -1.22
C PRO A 80 0.84 -13.27 -0.46
N MET A 81 1.90 -12.76 -1.07
CA MET A 81 2.64 -11.57 -0.64
C MET A 81 3.42 -11.05 -1.84
N SER A 82 3.02 -9.90 -2.36
CA SER A 82 3.77 -9.21 -3.39
C SER A 82 4.97 -8.46 -2.78
N LEU A 83 5.86 -7.99 -3.65
CA LEU A 83 6.94 -7.09 -3.22
C LEU A 83 6.36 -5.78 -2.64
N ALA A 84 5.26 -5.28 -3.20
CA ALA A 84 4.59 -4.08 -2.71
C ALA A 84 3.99 -4.31 -1.32
N ASP A 85 3.39 -5.48 -1.06
CA ASP A 85 2.85 -5.82 0.26
C ASP A 85 3.94 -5.85 1.33
N ALA A 86 5.05 -6.51 1.04
CA ALA A 86 6.20 -6.59 1.93
C ALA A 86 6.77 -5.19 2.23
N CYS A 87 6.78 -4.31 1.23
CA CYS A 87 7.22 -2.93 1.39
C CYS A 87 6.25 -2.09 2.24
N LEU A 88 4.94 -2.21 2.01
CA LEU A 88 3.93 -1.53 2.84
C LEU A 88 3.99 -1.98 4.29
N LEU A 89 4.10 -3.28 4.53
CA LEU A 89 4.25 -3.82 5.88
C LEU A 89 5.52 -3.27 6.55
N ARG A 90 6.62 -3.20 5.81
CA ARG A 90 7.87 -2.63 6.32
C ARG A 90 7.74 -1.14 6.63
N LEU A 91 7.04 -0.40 5.79
CA LEU A 91 6.77 1.03 5.99
C LEU A 91 5.90 1.27 7.23
N VAL A 92 4.91 0.42 7.49
CA VAL A 92 4.14 0.41 8.73
C VAL A 92 5.06 0.18 9.94
N GLU A 93 6.02 -0.76 9.87
CA GLU A 93 6.95 -1.01 10.96
C GLU A 93 7.88 0.17 11.29
N ARG A 94 8.28 0.94 10.26
CA ARG A 94 9.10 2.16 10.37
C ARG A 94 8.31 3.34 10.93
N THR A 95 7.02 3.39 10.64
CA THR A 95 6.20 4.57 10.90
C THR A 95 5.46 4.44 12.22
N ARG A 96 5.80 5.29 13.18
CA ARG A 96 5.13 5.29 14.50
C ARG A 96 3.64 5.62 14.32
N ASN A 97 2.78 4.80 14.94
CA ASN A 97 1.32 4.96 14.91
C ASN A 97 0.72 4.93 13.49
N ALA A 98 1.34 4.22 12.54
CA ALA A 98 0.78 4.05 11.21
C ALA A 98 -0.51 3.23 11.22
N THR A 99 -1.47 3.67 10.42
CA THR A 99 -2.64 2.90 10.00
C THR A 99 -2.55 2.68 8.51
N LEU A 100 -2.63 1.43 8.07
CA LEU A 100 -2.57 1.09 6.66
C LEU A 100 -3.94 1.23 6.03
N PHE A 101 -4.04 2.08 5.01
CA PHE A 101 -5.22 2.19 4.16
C PHE A 101 -5.10 1.19 3.01
N THR A 102 -5.96 0.17 2.98
CA THR A 102 -5.91 -0.89 1.97
C THR A 102 -7.28 -1.53 1.75
N LEU A 103 -7.51 -2.04 0.54
CA LEU A 103 -8.61 -2.94 0.21
C LEU A 103 -8.21 -4.42 0.28
N ASP A 104 -6.91 -4.71 0.37
CA ASP A 104 -6.41 -6.07 0.39
C ASP A 104 -6.57 -6.72 1.77
N SER A 105 -7.36 -7.79 1.80
CA SER A 105 -7.63 -8.56 3.00
C SER A 105 -6.44 -9.35 3.53
N ASP A 106 -5.40 -9.59 2.72
CA ASP A 106 -4.24 -10.38 3.12
C ASP A 106 -3.45 -9.70 4.25
N PHE A 107 -3.55 -8.36 4.36
CA PHE A 107 -3.01 -7.60 5.49
C PHE A 107 -3.64 -7.94 6.85
N ARG A 108 -4.78 -8.63 6.89
CA ARG A 108 -5.36 -9.20 8.13
C ARG A 108 -4.55 -10.40 8.64
N ILE A 109 -3.85 -11.10 7.75
CA ILE A 109 -2.98 -12.24 8.07
C ILE A 109 -1.61 -11.73 8.53
N TYR A 110 -1.07 -10.73 7.85
CA TYR A 110 0.24 -10.19 8.16
C TYR A 110 0.35 -9.61 9.58
N ARG A 111 1.59 -9.59 10.08
CA ARG A 111 1.93 -9.10 11.43
C ARG A 111 3.13 -8.18 11.36
N GLN A 112 2.97 -6.96 11.88
CA GLN A 112 4.08 -6.03 12.09
C GLN A 112 4.91 -6.47 13.31
N LYS A 113 6.22 -6.31 13.21
CA LYS A 113 7.19 -6.70 14.25
C LYS A 113 6.98 -8.15 14.72
N GLY A 114 6.57 -8.98 13.76
CA GLY A 114 6.37 -10.42 13.86
C GLY A 114 5.21 -10.93 14.72
N ARG A 115 4.46 -10.08 15.43
CA ARG A 115 3.33 -10.55 16.27
C ARG A 115 2.17 -9.57 16.39
N ARG A 116 2.39 -8.28 16.13
CA ARG A 116 1.33 -7.29 16.31
C ARG A 116 0.48 -7.24 15.05
N VAL A 117 -0.82 -7.11 15.22
CA VAL A 117 -1.74 -6.86 14.11
C VAL A 117 -1.37 -5.52 13.45
N VAL A 118 -1.50 -5.47 12.14
CA VAL A 118 -1.37 -4.23 11.36
C VAL A 118 -2.63 -3.41 11.60
N PRO A 119 -2.57 -2.16 12.09
CA PRO A 119 -3.75 -1.32 12.19
C PRO A 119 -4.25 -1.01 10.77
N LEU A 120 -5.49 -1.40 10.46
CA LEU A 120 -6.06 -1.25 9.12
C LEU A 120 -7.18 -0.20 9.12
N LEU A 121 -7.20 0.59 8.06
CA LEU A 121 -8.39 1.25 7.55
C LEU A 121 -8.77 0.50 6.27
N SER A 122 -9.70 -0.45 6.41
CA SER A 122 -10.24 -1.28 5.33
C SER A 122 -11.76 -1.39 5.50
N PRO A 123 -12.51 -1.81 4.46
CA PRO A 123 -13.89 -2.26 4.64
C PRO A 123 -13.99 -3.45 5.61
#